data_AF-A0A377W199-F1
#
_entry.id   AF-A0A377W199-F1
#
_cell.length_a   1.000
_cell.length_b   1.000
_cell.length_c   1.000
_cell.angle_alpha   90.00
_cell.angle_beta   90.00
_cell.angle_gamma   90.00
#
_symmetry.space_group_name_H-M   'P 1'
#
loop_
_entity.id
_entity.type
_entity.pdbx_description
1 polymer ?
#
loop_
_entity_poly.entity_id
_entity_poly.type
_entity_poly.pdbx_seq_one_letter_code
_entity_poly.pdbx_strand_id
1 'polypeptide(L)'
;MKQTFLSGATLAALVMLVALPLVFILLQAIFPHFSAGSLGDAFGGIPALLADPQLPAMLGGTLWIAAGVALVSVMIGLPLGILRGMFSLPLPRLWDLLFLIPFLTPPYISALSWMLALQS
;
A
#
# COMPACT_ATOMS: atom_id res chain seq x y z
N MET A 1 19.76 2.56 33.02
CA MET A 1 18.39 2.32 33.53
C MET A 1 17.36 3.34 33.03
N LYS A 2 17.60 4.66 33.11
CA LYS A 2 16.66 5.68 32.57
C LYS A 2 16.48 5.61 31.04
N GLN A 3 17.56 5.43 30.28
CA GLN A 3 17.49 5.38 28.81
C GLN A 3 16.77 4.12 28.29
N THR A 4 17.04 2.96 28.90
CA THR A 4 16.35 1.69 28.55
C THR A 4 14.86 1.74 28.85
N PHE A 5 14.45 2.43 29.93
CA PHE A 5 13.05 2.67 30.23
C PHE A 5 12.38 3.59 29.20
N LEU A 6 13.03 4.71 28.85
CA LEU A 6 12.52 5.63 27.82
C LEU A 6 12.39 4.93 26.47
N SER A 7 13.43 4.20 26.04
CA SER A 7 13.37 3.42 24.78
C SER A 7 12.28 2.36 24.81
N GLY A 8 12.10 1.66 25.94
CA GLY A 8 11.01 0.70 26.10
C GLY A 8 9.64 1.34 26.03
N ALA A 9 9.44 2.49 26.69
CA ALA A 9 8.19 3.24 26.64
C ALA A 9 7.91 3.79 25.23
N THR A 10 8.91 4.32 24.54
CA THR A 10 8.78 4.77 23.15
C THR A 10 8.44 3.61 22.21
N LEU A 11 9.09 2.46 22.37
CA LEU A 11 8.76 1.27 21.59
C LEU A 11 7.31 0.82 21.84
N ALA A 12 6.89 0.75 23.10
CA ALA A 12 5.50 0.41 23.44
C ALA A 12 4.50 1.41 22.84
N ALA A 13 4.80 2.70 22.88
CA ALA A 13 3.96 3.73 22.29
C ALA A 13 3.87 3.60 20.76
N LEU A 14 5.00 3.37 20.08
CA LEU A 14 5.02 3.15 18.63
C LEU A 14 4.29 1.86 18.23
N VAL A 15 4.48 0.79 18.98
CA VAL A 15 3.75 -0.47 18.77
C VAL A 15 2.25 -0.25 18.97
N MET A 16 1.85 0.43 20.05
CA MET A 16 0.44 0.74 20.28
C MET A 16 -0.15 1.61 19.17
N LEU A 17 0.57 2.64 18.73
CA LEU A 17 0.16 3.54 17.65
C LEU A 17 -0.12 2.78 16.34
N VAL A 18 0.70 1.79 16.00
CA VAL A 18 0.58 1.01 14.75
C VAL A 18 -0.35 -0.19 14.92
N ALA A 19 -0.21 -0.94 16.00
CA ALA A 19 -0.92 -2.20 16.19
C ALA A 19 -2.38 -1.99 16.58
N LEU A 20 -2.71 -0.95 17.36
CA LEU A 20 -4.08 -0.69 17.78
C LEU A 20 -5.07 -0.55 16.60
N PRO A 21 -4.82 0.26 15.55
CA PRO A 21 -5.73 0.35 14.41
C PRO A 21 -5.81 -0.97 13.62
N LEU A 22 -4.70 -1.72 13.51
CA LEU A 22 -4.71 -3.02 12.84
C LEU A 22 -5.52 -4.06 13.59
N VAL A 23 -5.35 -4.13 14.92
CA VAL A 23 -6.17 -4.98 15.80
C VAL A 23 -7.64 -4.57 15.71
N PHE A 24 -7.94 -3.27 15.64
CA PHE A 24 -9.30 -2.77 15.47
C PHE A 24 -9.93 -3.22 14.14
N ILE A 25 -9.16 -3.22 13.03
CA ILE A 25 -9.61 -3.75 11.74
C ILE A 25 -9.84 -5.27 11.83
N LEU A 26 -8.94 -6.01 12.47
CA LEU A 26 -9.08 -7.45 12.66
C LEU A 26 -10.31 -7.80 13.51
N LEU A 27 -10.54 -7.06 14.60
CA LEU A 27 -11.72 -7.25 15.45
C LEU A 27 -13.01 -6.95 14.69
N GLN A 28 -13.05 -5.94 13.83
CA GLN A 28 -14.20 -5.70 12.94
C GLN A 28 -14.38 -6.79 11.88
N ALA A 29 -13.29 -7.37 11.37
CA ALA A 29 -13.36 -8.47 10.41
C ALA A 29 -13.94 -9.74 11.05
N ILE A 30 -13.63 -9.98 12.33
CA ILE A 30 -14.19 -11.10 13.11
C ILE A 30 -15.59 -10.76 13.61
N PHE A 31 -15.83 -9.55 14.10
CA PHE A 31 -17.12 -9.10 14.64
C PHE A 31 -17.58 -7.86 13.84
N PRO A 32 -18.43 -8.03 12.82
CA PRO A 32 -18.85 -6.94 11.93
C PRO A 32 -19.45 -5.73 12.65
N HIS A 33 -20.00 -5.95 13.85
CA HIS A 33 -20.62 -4.94 14.69
C HIS A 33 -19.75 -4.47 15.87
N PHE A 34 -18.44 -4.75 15.85
CA PHE A 34 -17.49 -4.36 16.90
C PHE A 34 -17.49 -2.85 17.16
N SER A 35 -17.58 -2.04 16.10
CA SER A 35 -17.62 -0.58 16.17
C SER A 35 -18.87 -0.04 16.87
N ALA A 36 -19.94 -0.84 16.96
CA ALA A 36 -21.15 -0.54 17.72
C ALA A 36 -21.11 -1.09 19.17
N GLY A 37 -19.97 -1.64 19.61
CA GLY A 37 -19.82 -2.25 20.93
C GLY A 37 -20.38 -3.67 21.05
N SER A 38 -20.73 -4.31 19.93
CA SER A 38 -21.27 -5.66 19.90
C SER A 38 -20.22 -6.70 19.52
N LEU A 39 -20.13 -7.77 20.29
CA LEU A 39 -19.35 -8.99 19.96
C LEU A 39 -20.23 -10.10 19.35
N GLY A 40 -21.44 -9.74 18.89
CA GLY A 40 -22.33 -10.66 18.19
C GLY A 40 -21.88 -10.92 16.75
N ASP A 41 -22.43 -11.99 16.16
CA ASP A 41 -22.25 -12.34 14.75
C ASP A 41 -20.79 -12.59 14.33
N ALA A 42 -20.06 -13.32 15.18
CA ALA A 42 -18.67 -13.69 14.91
C ALA A 42 -18.55 -14.42 13.57
N PHE A 43 -17.64 -13.94 12.72
CA PHE A 43 -17.40 -14.38 11.35
C PHE A 43 -18.59 -14.23 10.40
N GLY A 44 -19.68 -13.55 10.79
CA GLY A 44 -20.87 -13.37 9.96
C GLY A 44 -20.61 -12.63 8.64
N GLY A 45 -19.57 -11.79 8.60
CA GLY A 45 -19.11 -11.13 7.38
C GLY A 45 -18.48 -12.07 6.35
N ILE A 46 -17.93 -13.22 6.77
CA ILE A 46 -17.23 -14.14 5.85
C ILE A 46 -18.19 -14.83 4.88
N PRO A 47 -19.29 -15.49 5.32
CA PRO A 47 -20.26 -16.06 4.39
C PRO A 47 -20.87 -15.02 3.44
N ALA A 48 -21.16 -13.81 3.94
CA ALA A 48 -21.69 -12.73 3.12
C ALA A 48 -20.70 -12.30 2.02
N LEU A 49 -19.41 -12.18 2.36
CA LEU A 49 -18.35 -11.87 1.40
C LEU A 49 -18.16 -13.00 0.37
N LEU A 50 -18.16 -14.26 0.81
CA LEU A 50 -18.02 -15.42 -0.08
C LEU A 50 -19.22 -15.62 -1.00
N ALA A 51 -20.41 -15.17 -0.58
CA ALA A 51 -21.61 -15.18 -1.40
C ALA A 51 -21.64 -14.04 -2.43
N ASP A 52 -20.74 -13.04 -2.32
CA ASP A 52 -20.68 -11.93 -3.26
C ASP A 52 -20.16 -12.42 -4.63
N PRO A 53 -20.98 -12.35 -5.70
CA PRO A 53 -20.56 -12.80 -7.03
C PRO A 53 -19.44 -11.92 -7.62
N GLN A 54 -19.22 -10.71 -7.11
CA GLN A 54 -18.16 -9.81 -7.57
C GLN A 54 -16.81 -10.13 -6.93
N LEU A 55 -16.77 -10.80 -5.78
CA LEU A 55 -15.53 -11.06 -5.03
C LEU A 55 -14.42 -11.68 -5.90
N PRO A 56 -14.66 -12.76 -6.68
CA PRO A 56 -13.60 -13.36 -7.49
C PRO A 56 -13.07 -12.40 -8.57
N ALA A 57 -13.97 -11.60 -9.16
CA ALA A 57 -13.60 -10.63 -10.20
C ALA A 57 -12.78 -9.48 -9.62
N MET A 58 -13.18 -8.94 -8.45
CA MET A 58 -12.45 -7.85 -7.78
C MET A 58 -11.08 -8.32 -7.27
N LEU A 59 -11.02 -9.50 -6.64
CA LEU A 59 -9.77 -10.08 -6.15
C LEU A 59 -8.84 -10.43 -7.32
N GLY A 60 -9.36 -11.10 -8.35
CA GLY A 60 -8.60 -11.47 -9.54
C GLY A 60 -8.09 -10.24 -10.29
N GLY A 61 -8.93 -9.23 -10.49
CA GLY A 61 -8.54 -7.97 -11.12
C GLY A 61 -7.46 -7.23 -10.33
N THR A 62 -7.59 -7.17 -9.00
CA THR A 62 -6.58 -6.55 -8.12
C THR A 62 -5.24 -7.27 -8.22
N LEU A 63 -5.24 -8.60 -8.13
CA LEU A 63 -4.01 -9.40 -8.23
C LEU A 63 -3.37 -9.29 -9.62
N TRP A 64 -4.17 -9.33 -10.69
CA TRP A 64 -3.69 -9.20 -12.05
C TRP A 64 -3.01 -7.85 -12.29
N ILE A 65 -3.66 -6.76 -11.89
CA ILE A 65 -3.11 -5.41 -12.02
C ILE A 65 -1.85 -5.28 -11.16
N ALA A 66 -1.89 -5.71 -9.90
CA ALA A 66 -0.74 -5.63 -9.00
C ALA A 66 0.47 -6.41 -9.53
N ALA A 67 0.26 -7.64 -10.01
CA ALA A 67 1.32 -8.46 -10.58
C ALA A 67 1.88 -7.87 -11.88
N GLY A 68 1.00 -7.39 -12.77
CA GLY A 68 1.40 -6.75 -14.03
C GLY A 68 2.24 -5.50 -13.79
N VAL A 69 1.78 -4.62 -12.89
CA VAL A 69 2.51 -3.41 -12.50
C VAL A 69 3.85 -3.77 -11.87
N ALA A 70 3.88 -4.69 -10.90
CA ALA A 70 5.12 -5.11 -10.23
C ALA A 70 6.14 -5.67 -11.23
N LEU A 71 5.71 -6.53 -12.16
CA LEU A 71 6.58 -7.12 -13.17
C LEU A 71 7.17 -6.04 -14.09
N VAL A 72 6.33 -5.17 -14.66
CA VAL A 72 6.78 -4.09 -15.54
C VAL A 72 7.69 -3.11 -14.80
N SER A 73 7.35 -2.75 -13.56
CA SER A 73 8.19 -1.91 -12.70
C SER A 73 9.55 -2.53 -12.44
N VAL A 74 9.64 -3.85 -12.20
CA VAL A 74 10.93 -4.53 -12.04
C VAL A 74 11.69 -4.56 -13.37
N MET A 75 11.03 -4.90 -14.48
CA MET A 75 11.66 -4.97 -15.80
C MET A 75 12.28 -3.64 -16.24
N ILE A 76 11.71 -2.51 -15.84
CA ILE A 76 12.21 -1.17 -16.20
C ILE A 76 13.10 -0.61 -15.08
N GLY A 77 12.63 -0.66 -13.84
CA GLY A 77 13.30 -0.05 -12.70
C GLY A 77 14.61 -0.73 -12.33
N LEU A 78 14.70 -2.05 -12.45
CA LEU A 78 15.94 -2.78 -12.11
C LEU A 78 17.08 -2.44 -13.08
N PRO A 79 16.93 -2.51 -14.43
CA PRO A 79 17.98 -2.08 -15.35
C PRO A 79 18.37 -0.62 -15.17
N LEU A 80 17.40 0.29 -15.01
CA LEU A 80 17.69 1.71 -14.81
C LEU A 80 18.42 1.97 -13.48
N GLY A 81 18.05 1.26 -12.42
CA GLY A 81 18.74 1.31 -11.12
C GLY A 81 20.18 0.80 -11.22
N ILE A 82 20.40 -0.31 -11.93
CA ILE A 82 21.75 -0.86 -12.17
C ILE A 82 22.58 0.13 -12.99
N LEU A 83 22.04 0.67 -14.09
CA LEU A 83 22.72 1.66 -14.94
C LEU A 83 23.13 2.89 -14.14
N ARG A 84 22.22 3.46 -13.34
CA ARG A 84 22.49 4.65 -12.54
C ARG A 84 23.44 4.40 -11.36
N GLY A 85 23.39 3.19 -10.78
CA GLY A 85 24.16 2.82 -9.59
C GLY A 85 25.56 2.29 -9.87
N MET A 86 25.76 1.57 -10.98
CA MET A 86 27.03 0.91 -11.30
C MET A 86 27.84 1.62 -12.39
N PHE A 87 27.22 2.50 -13.18
CA PHE A 87 27.89 3.21 -14.27
C PHE A 87 27.88 4.73 -14.05
N SER A 88 28.92 5.40 -14.55
CA SER A 88 28.98 6.86 -14.61
C SER A 88 28.17 7.37 -15.80
N LEU A 89 26.86 7.56 -15.61
CA LEU A 89 26.00 8.16 -16.61
C LEU A 89 26.34 9.65 -16.80
N PRO A 90 26.29 10.17 -18.04
CA PRO A 90 26.38 11.62 -18.27
C PRO A 90 25.17 12.32 -17.63
N LEU A 91 25.40 13.52 -17.08
CA LEU A 91 24.39 14.32 -16.38
C LEU A 91 23.70 13.60 -15.20
N PRO A 92 24.44 13.13 -14.17
CA PRO A 92 23.87 12.32 -13.08
C PRO A 92 22.69 12.98 -12.35
N ARG A 93 22.73 14.31 -12.17
CA ARG A 93 21.65 15.07 -11.52
C ARG A 93 20.34 15.06 -12.30
N LEU A 94 20.39 14.96 -13.63
CA LEU A 94 19.20 14.88 -14.47
C LEU A 94 18.48 13.54 -14.22
N TRP A 95 19.23 12.45 -14.17
CA TRP A 95 18.68 11.13 -13.86
C TRP A 95 18.03 11.09 -12.47
N ASP A 96 18.68 11.65 -11.46
CA ASP A 96 18.13 11.73 -10.11
C ASP A 96 16.82 12.54 -10.09
N LEU A 97 16.79 13.67 -10.80
CA LEU A 97 15.58 14.49 -10.93
C LEU A 97 14.45 13.72 -11.66
N LEU A 98 14.75 13.04 -12.77
CA LEU A 98 13.76 12.25 -13.51
C LEU A 98 13.15 11.13 -12.66
N PHE A 99 13.96 10.44 -11.86
CA PHE A 99 13.47 9.42 -10.94
C PHE A 99 12.68 10.00 -9.77
N LEU A 100 12.94 11.26 -9.38
CA LEU A 100 12.24 11.93 -8.29
C LEU A 100 10.89 12.53 -8.71
N ILE A 101 10.72 12.92 -9.99
CA ILE A 101 9.46 13.48 -10.53
C ILE A 101 8.21 12.68 -10.11
N PRO A 102 8.13 11.34 -10.26
CA PRO A 102 6.92 10.60 -9.89
C PRO A 102 6.61 10.64 -8.38
N PHE A 103 7.62 10.88 -7.53
CA PHE A 103 7.42 11.02 -6.08
C PHE A 103 7.02 12.44 -5.68
N LEU A 104 7.46 13.45 -6.43
CA LEU A 104 7.10 14.85 -6.19
C LEU A 104 5.75 15.21 -6.80
N THR A 105 5.35 14.52 -7.87
CA THR A 105 4.08 14.77 -8.54
C THR A 105 2.95 14.15 -7.72
N PRO A 106 1.96 14.93 -7.27
CA PRO A 106 0.81 14.36 -6.57
C PRO A 106 0.11 13.33 -7.44
N PRO A 107 -0.21 12.13 -6.91
CA PRO A 107 -0.72 11.01 -7.72
C PRO A 107 -2.06 11.33 -8.41
N TYR A 108 -2.85 12.24 -7.84
CA TYR A 108 -4.13 12.65 -8.43
C TYR A 108 -3.95 13.34 -9.79
N ILE A 109 -2.84 14.08 -10.01
CA ILE A 109 -2.56 14.74 -11.28
C ILE A 109 -2.41 13.68 -12.38
N SER A 110 -1.59 12.66 -12.12
CA SER A 110 -1.40 11.55 -13.05
C SER A 110 -2.70 10.81 -13.36
N ALA A 111 -3.54 10.56 -12.34
CA ALA A 111 -4.83 9.93 -12.52
C ALA A 111 -5.79 10.75 -13.40
N LEU A 112 -5.89 12.06 -13.16
CA LEU A 112 -6.71 12.97 -13.97
C LEU A 112 -6.20 13.07 -15.41
N SER A 113 -4.89 13.19 -15.61
CA SER A 113 -4.30 13.25 -16.95
C SER A 113 -4.61 12.01 -17.78
N TRP A 114 -4.51 10.82 -17.18
CA TRP A 114 -4.87 9.56 -17.84
C TRP A 114 -6.36 9.47 -18.17
N MET A 115 -7.22 9.88 -17.24
CA MET A 115 -8.66 9.89 -17.46
C MET A 115 -9.03 10.79 -18.65
N LEU A 116 -8.49 12.01 -18.71
CA LEU A 116 -8.73 12.92 -19.83
C LEU A 116 -8.17 12.39 -21.15
N ALA A 117 -7.01 11.75 -21.13
CA ALA A 117 -6.39 11.17 -22.33
C ALA A 117 -7.12 9.92 -22.86
N LEU A 118 -7.82 9.19 -22.00
CA LEU A 118 -8.62 8.01 -22.39
C LEU A 118 -10.08 8.35 -22.70
N GLN A 119 -10.54 9.56 -22.34
CA GLN A 119 -11.89 10.06 -22.58
C GLN A 119 -12.04 10.80 -23.92
N SER A 120 -10.93 11.07 -24.62
CA SER A 120 -10.92 11.64 -25.98
C SER A 120 -11.23 10.60 -27.04
#